data_AF-A0A2V6HFD0-F1
#
_entry.id   AF-A0A2V6HFD0-F1
#
_cell.length_a   1.000
_cell.length_b   1.000
_cell.length_c   1.000
_cell.angle_alpha   90.00
_cell.angle_beta   90.00
_cell.angle_gamma   90.00
#
_symmetry.space_group_name_H-M   'P 1'
#
loop_
_entity.id
_entity.type
_entity.pdbx_description
1 polymer ?
#
loop_
_entity_poly.entity_id
_entity_poly.type
_entity_poly.pdbx_seq_one_letter_code
_entity_poly.pdbx_strand_id
1 'polypeptide(L)'
;MARATVEWTFPIIEKARGAIFYDTGFVNSDAWSFGFKHIASDVGVGIRLNLPIGPLRLDYGYPLQRDGYNGGGHFNFSVGYQF
;
A
#
# COMPACT_ATOMS: atom_id res chain seq x y z
N MET A 1 -1.35 12.37 13.90
CA MET A 1 -1.20 11.19 13.03
C MET A 1 -0.40 11.62 11.81
N ALA A 2 0.69 10.94 11.51
CA ALA A 2 1.47 11.17 10.30
C ALA A 2 1.54 9.86 9.51
N ARG A 3 1.45 9.96 8.19
CA ARG A 3 1.58 8.84 7.26
C ARG A 3 2.45 9.25 6.08
N ALA A 4 3.28 8.33 5.63
CA ALA A 4 4.09 8.45 4.44
C ALA A 4 3.90 7.19 3.58
N THR A 5 3.69 7.42 2.30
CA THR A 5 3.50 6.37 1.29
C THR A 5 4.53 6.58 0.21
N VAL A 6 5.27 5.52 -0.13
CA VAL A 6 6.17 5.49 -1.27
C VAL A 6 5.65 4.43 -2.23
N GLU A 7 5.26 4.84 -3.43
CA GLU A 7 4.88 3.93 -4.52
C GLU A 7 5.88 4.10 -5.67
N TRP A 8 6.45 2.98 -6.12
CA TRP A 8 7.26 2.93 -7.33
C TRP A 8 6.57 2.05 -8.38
N THR A 9 6.34 2.64 -9.56
CA THR A 9 5.70 1.94 -10.68
C THR A 9 6.64 1.85 -11.88
N PHE A 10 6.65 0.69 -12.54
CA PHE A 10 7.48 0.42 -13.72
C PHE A 10 6.67 -0.30 -14.81
N PRO A 11 6.96 -0.05 -16.09
CA PRO A 11 6.31 -0.77 -17.18
C PRO A 11 6.77 -2.23 -17.21
N ILE A 12 5.83 -3.17 -17.36
CA ILE A 12 6.12 -4.59 -17.62
C ILE A 12 5.93 -4.86 -19.11
N ILE A 13 4.76 -4.47 -19.64
CA ILE A 13 4.40 -4.48 -21.07
C ILE A 13 3.52 -3.24 -21.36
N GLU A 14 3.22 -2.94 -22.63
CA GLU A 14 2.36 -1.78 -22.99
C GLU A 14 1.04 -1.71 -22.22
N LYS A 15 0.45 -2.87 -21.90
CA LYS A 15 -0.84 -2.98 -21.21
C LYS A 15 -0.74 -3.32 -19.72
N ALA A 16 0.47 -3.44 -19.17
CA ALA A 16 0.67 -3.81 -17.77
C ALA A 16 1.82 -3.05 -17.12
N ARG A 17 1.59 -2.52 -15.91
CA ARG A 17 2.61 -1.92 -15.07
C ARG A 17 2.69 -2.66 -13.75
N GLY A 18 3.91 -2.87 -13.28
CA GLY A 18 4.20 -3.30 -11.92
C GLY A 18 4.18 -2.10 -10.99
N ALA A 19 3.78 -2.33 -9.75
CA ALA A 19 3.85 -1.39 -8.65
C ALA A 19 4.49 -2.09 -7.45
N ILE A 20 5.33 -1.38 -6.73
CA ILE A 20 5.79 -1.76 -5.40
C ILE A 20 5.48 -0.56 -4.51
N PHE A 21 4.82 -0.80 -3.38
CA PHE A 21 4.46 0.25 -2.45
C PHE A 21 4.95 -0.10 -1.05
N TYR A 22 5.28 0.94 -0.31
CA TYR A 22 5.63 0.87 1.09
C TYR A 22 4.93 2.00 1.82
N ASP A 23 4.14 1.65 2.81
CA ASP A 23 3.40 2.56 3.65
C ASP A 23 3.97 2.51 5.06
N THR A 24 4.17 3.67 5.67
CA THR A 24 4.57 3.79 7.07
C THR A 24 3.84 4.95 7.73
N GLY A 25 3.39 4.73 8.95
CA GLY A 25 2.67 5.74 9.71
C GLY A 25 2.78 5.51 11.20
N PHE A 26 2.57 6.58 11.96
CA PHE A 26 2.51 6.50 13.41
C PHE A 26 1.37 7.35 13.97
N VAL A 27 0.81 6.85 15.07
CA VAL A 27 -0.22 7.53 15.84
C VAL A 27 0.32 7.78 17.24
N ASN A 28 0.67 9.03 17.54
CA ASN A 28 1.03 9.47 18.89
C ASN A 28 -0.17 10.22 19.50
N SER A 29 -0.49 9.97 20.78
CA SER A 29 -1.55 10.70 21.49
C SER A 29 -1.13 12.12 21.88
N ASP A 30 0.17 12.38 22.00
CA ASP A 30 0.72 13.66 22.45
C ASP A 30 1.68 14.27 21.41
N ALA A 31 1.57 15.59 21.19
CA ALA A 31 2.31 16.35 20.18
C ALA A 31 3.84 16.37 20.38
N TRP A 32 4.35 15.94 21.54
CA TRP A 32 5.76 15.99 21.92
C TRP A 32 6.36 14.63 22.31
N SER A 33 5.60 13.54 22.20
CA SER A 33 6.12 12.19 22.43
C SER A 33 6.51 11.55 21.09
N PHE A 34 7.77 11.73 20.67
CA PHE A 34 8.34 11.03 19.51
C PHE A 34 8.75 9.59 19.87
N GLY A 35 7.85 8.86 20.52
CA GLY A 35 8.06 7.44 20.79
C GLY A 35 7.88 6.63 19.51
N PHE A 36 8.93 5.95 19.03
CA PHE A 36 8.86 4.97 17.93
C PHE A 36 8.00 3.73 18.25
N LYS A 37 7.31 3.71 19.41
CA LYS A 37 6.56 2.55 19.91
C LYS A 37 5.28 2.24 19.12
N HIS A 38 4.70 3.23 18.42
CA HIS A 38 3.43 3.08 17.70
C HIS A 38 3.59 3.26 16.18
N ILE A 39 4.69 2.76 15.61
CA ILE A 39 4.90 2.72 14.16
C ILE A 39 4.21 1.50 13.57
N ALA A 40 3.38 1.73 12.56
CA ALA A 40 2.85 0.72 11.68
C ALA A 40 3.48 0.90 10.30
N SER A 41 3.91 -0.20 9.68
CA SER A 41 4.39 -0.19 8.31
C SER A 41 3.96 -1.43 7.55
N ASP A 42 3.71 -1.27 6.26
CA ASP A 42 3.36 -2.34 5.35
C ASP A 42 4.07 -2.16 4.02
N VAL A 43 4.29 -3.30 3.35
CA VAL A 43 4.87 -3.35 2.02
C VAL A 43 3.92 -4.12 1.13
N GLY A 44 3.80 -3.73 -0.12
CA GLY A 44 3.02 -4.50 -1.05
C GLY A 44 3.50 -4.39 -2.48
N VAL A 45 2.94 -5.27 -3.28
CA VAL A 45 3.19 -5.36 -4.71
C VAL A 45 1.87 -5.29 -5.43
N GLY A 46 1.87 -4.59 -6.55
CA GLY A 46 0.70 -4.34 -7.36
C GLY A 46 0.94 -4.60 -8.83
N ILE A 47 -0.13 -4.95 -9.52
CA ILE A 47 -0.19 -5.00 -10.97
C ILE A 47 -1.31 -4.06 -11.41
N ARG A 48 -1.01 -3.23 -12.41
CA ARG A 48 -1.94 -2.31 -13.04
C ARG A 48 -2.11 -2.77 -14.49
N LEU A 49 -3.30 -3.23 -14.85
CA LEU A 49 -3.63 -3.74 -16.18
C LEU A 49 -4.58 -2.77 -16.88
N ASN A 50 -4.21 -2.33 -18.08
CA ASN A 50 -5.08 -1.55 -18.94
C ASN A 50 -5.77 -2.51 -19.92
N LEU A 51 -6.96 -2.97 -19.54
CA LEU A 51 -7.78 -3.84 -20.39
C LEU A 51 -8.70 -3.00 -21.27
N PRO A 52 -9.13 -3.51 -22.44
CA PRO A 52 -10.12 -2.84 -23.29
C PRO A 52 -11.44 -2.54 -22.56
N ILE A 53 -11.77 -3.36 -21.56
CA ILE A 53 -12.98 -3.23 -20.71
C ILE A 53 -12.81 -2.24 -19.55
N GLY A 54 -11.59 -1.71 -19.33
CA GLY A 54 -11.29 -0.77 -18.25
C GLY A 54 -9.98 -1.09 -17.52
N PRO A 55 -9.49 -0.15 -16.69
CA PRO A 55 -8.32 -0.39 -15.86
C PRO A 55 -8.65 -1.36 -14.73
N LEU A 56 -7.75 -2.33 -14.51
CA LEU A 56 -7.79 -3.29 -13.43
C LEU A 56 -6.54 -3.09 -12.56
N ARG A 57 -6.73 -2.99 -11.25
CA ARG A 57 -5.65 -2.92 -10.27
C ARG A 57 -5.75 -4.13 -9.36
N LEU A 58 -4.63 -4.81 -9.16
CA LEU A 58 -4.47 -5.93 -8.25
C LEU A 58 -3.34 -5.56 -7.31
N ASP A 59 -3.58 -5.55 -6.01
CA ASP A 59 -2.61 -5.19 -4.98
C ASP A 59 -2.57 -6.27 -3.91
N TYR A 60 -1.37 -6.65 -3.53
CA TYR A 60 -1.12 -7.55 -2.41
C TYR A 60 -0.24 -6.81 -1.40
N GLY A 61 -0.82 -6.45 -0.26
CA GLY A 61 -0.13 -5.79 0.84
C GLY A 61 0.16 -6.76 1.97
N TYR A 62 1.40 -6.80 2.42
CA TYR A 62 1.83 -7.54 3.59
C TYR A 62 2.30 -6.57 4.70
N PRO A 63 1.74 -6.67 5.90
CA PRO A 63 2.15 -5.84 7.03
C PRO A 63 3.51 -6.26 7.57
N LEU A 64 4.46 -5.32 7.65
CA LEU A 64 5.81 -5.59 8.17
C LEU A 64 5.92 -5.30 9.67
N GLN A 65 5.27 -4.24 10.14
CA GLN A 65 5.32 -3.83 11.54
C GLN A 65 3.95 -3.35 12.00
N ARG A 66 3.45 -3.90 13.09
CA ARG A 66 2.15 -3.57 13.68
C ARG A 66 2.25 -3.53 15.19
N ASP A 67 1.65 -2.51 15.79
CA ASP A 67 1.50 -2.40 17.24
C ASP A 67 0.28 -3.23 17.69
N GLY A 68 0.52 -4.51 18.00
CA GLY A 68 -0.43 -5.36 18.74
C GLY A 68 -1.48 -6.16 17.94
N TYR A 69 -1.54 -6.06 16.60
CA TYR A 69 -2.52 -6.80 15.78
C TYR A 69 -1.89 -7.68 14.69
N ASN A 70 -2.12 -9.00 14.77
CA ASN A 70 -1.67 -10.00 13.79
C ASN A 70 -2.70 -10.17 12.65
N GLY A 71 -2.79 -9.20 11.75
CA GLY A 71 -3.49 -9.40 10.47
C GLY A 71 -2.54 -9.96 9.40
N GLY A 72 -3.00 -10.87 8.55
CA GLY A 72 -2.21 -11.42 7.43
C GLY A 72 -2.03 -10.45 6.27
N GLY A 73 -1.43 -10.93 5.18
CA GLY A 73 -1.40 -10.21 3.91
C GLY A 73 -2.81 -10.05 3.33
N HIS A 74 -3.11 -8.88 2.78
CA HIS A 74 -4.41 -8.55 2.21
C HIS A 74 -4.30 -8.41 0.69
N PHE A 75 -5.22 -9.05 0.00
CA PHE A 75 -5.38 -8.89 -1.43
C PHE A 75 -6.51 -7.90 -1.71
N ASN A 76 -6.20 -6.85 -2.47
CA ASN A 76 -7.15 -5.84 -2.90
C ASN A 76 -7.20 -5.85 -4.42
N PHE A 77 -8.41 -5.71 -4.96
CA PHE A 77 -8.59 -5.50 -6.39
C PHE A 77 -9.59 -4.38 -6.65
N SER A 78 -9.32 -3.58 -7.67
CA SER A 78 -10.24 -2.54 -8.13
C SER A 78 -10.44 -2.63 -9.64
N VAL A 79 -11.70 -2.61 -10.07
CA VAL A 79 -12.11 -2.70 -11.47
C VAL A 79 -12.82 -1.41 -11.85
N GLY A 80 -12.39 -0.78 -12.94
CA GLY A 80 -13.07 0.38 -13.53
C GLY A 80 -12.41 1.72 -13.20
N TYR A 81 -13.00 2.78 -13.76
CA TYR A 81 -12.62 4.16 -13.46
C TYR A 81 -13.20 4.53 -12.10
N GLN A 82 -12.37 4.50 -11.07
CA GLN A 82 -12.72 5.09 -9.78
C GLN A 82 -12.65 6.61 -9.98
N PHE A 83 -13.81 7.25 -10.16
CA PHE A 83 -13.96 8.71 -10.22
C PHE A 83 -13.84 9.31 -8.82
#